data_AF-A0A957ARM9-F1
#
_entry.id   AF-A0A957ARM9-F1
#
_cell.length_a   1.000
_cell.length_b   1.000
_cell.length_c   1.000
_cell.angle_alpha   90.00
_cell.angle_beta   90.00
_cell.angle_gamma   90.00
#
_symmetry.space_group_name_H-M   'P 1'
#
loop_
_entity.id
_entity.type
_entity.pdbx_description
1 polymer ?
#
loop_
_entity_poly.entity_id
_entity_poly.type
_entity_poly.pdbx_seq_one_letter_code
_entity_poly.pdbx_strand_id
1 'polypeptide(L)'
;MNSAPDNRVKVKICGLTNLEDAQVAVEAGADLLGFIFYEKSPRYVDPRVVADIVSAIKRAAAVPLCVGVFVNAGPEQILETLAYCALDLAQLHG
;
A
#
# COMPACT_ATOMS: atom_id res chain seq x y z
N MET A 1 20.36 -10.11 -15.94
CA MET A 1 21.00 -10.71 -14.76
C MET A 1 19.88 -11.25 -13.89
N ASN A 2 19.64 -12.55 -13.89
CA ASN A 2 18.62 -13.16 -13.03
C ASN A 2 19.25 -13.30 -11.64
N SER A 3 18.97 -12.34 -10.75
CA SER A 3 19.23 -12.50 -9.33
C SER A 3 18.48 -13.73 -8.83
N ALA A 4 19.15 -14.55 -8.01
CA ALA A 4 18.50 -15.64 -7.31
C ALA A 4 17.24 -15.13 -6.58
N PRO A 5 16.16 -15.93 -6.47
CA PRO A 5 14.97 -15.51 -5.76
C PRO A 5 15.36 -15.08 -4.34
N ASP A 6 14.91 -13.88 -3.95
CA ASP A 6 15.06 -13.39 -2.58
C ASP A 6 14.31 -14.33 -1.65
N ASN A 7 15.06 -15.18 -0.95
CA ASN A 7 14.55 -16.22 -0.06
C ASN A 7 14.23 -15.67 1.34
N ARG A 8 14.27 -14.35 1.53
CA ARG A 8 13.87 -13.68 2.77
C ARG A 8 12.35 -13.66 2.88
N VAL A 9 11.85 -13.89 4.10
CA VAL A 9 10.43 -13.68 4.43
C VAL A 9 10.07 -12.21 4.22
N LYS A 10 9.05 -11.94 3.39
CA LYS A 10 8.54 -10.60 3.18
C LYS A 10 7.47 -10.24 4.21
N VAL A 11 7.50 -9.00 4.70
CA VAL A 11 6.59 -8.49 5.73
C VAL A 11 5.71 -7.38 5.16
N LYS A 12 4.38 -7.53 5.32
CA LYS A 12 3.39 -6.50 4.96
C LYS A 12 2.76 -5.90 6.21
N ILE A 13 2.81 -4.58 6.36
CA ILE A 13 2.07 -3.83 7.38
C ILE A 13 0.80 -3.28 6.74
N CYS A 14 -0.38 -3.61 7.29
CA CYS A 14 -1.66 -3.42 6.62
C CYS A 14 -2.65 -2.59 7.46
N GLY A 15 -3.46 -1.78 6.77
CA GLY A 15 -4.45 -0.91 7.40
C GLY A 15 -3.85 0.38 7.94
N LEU A 16 -2.82 0.89 7.26
CA LEU A 16 -2.19 2.18 7.55
C LEU A 16 -3.16 3.31 7.17
N THR A 17 -3.26 4.32 8.03
CA THR A 17 -4.20 5.43 7.89
C THR A 17 -3.54 6.81 7.92
N ASN A 18 -2.24 6.87 8.26
CA ASN A 18 -1.48 8.11 8.36
C ASN A 18 -0.02 7.91 7.93
N LEU A 19 0.68 9.02 7.70
CA LEU A 19 2.07 9.02 7.23
C LEU A 19 3.07 8.55 8.29
N GLU A 20 2.84 8.89 9.56
CA GLU A 20 3.77 8.56 10.66
C GLU A 20 3.93 7.04 10.81
N ASP A 21 2.81 6.31 10.88
CA ASP A 21 2.83 4.85 10.96
C ASP A 21 3.44 4.21 9.71
N ALA A 22 3.20 4.80 8.53
CA ALA A 22 3.79 4.32 7.28
C ALA A 22 5.32 4.50 7.28
N GLN A 23 5.82 5.62 7.78
CA GLN A 23 7.26 5.88 7.92
C GLN A 23 7.91 4.93 8.92
N VAL A 24 7.28 4.73 10.09
CA VAL A 24 7.76 3.75 11.08
C VAL A 24 7.83 2.35 10.48
N ALA A 25 6.82 1.94 9.69
CA ALA A 25 6.84 0.65 9.00
C ALA A 25 7.99 0.54 7.98
N VAL A 26 8.28 1.61 7.22
CA VAL A 26 9.42 1.64 6.29
C VAL A 26 10.75 1.55 7.03
N GLU A 27 10.93 2.31 8.10
CA GLU A 27 12.13 2.29 8.94
C GLU A 27 12.35 0.93 9.60
N ALA A 28 11.27 0.23 9.97
CA ALA A 28 11.31 -1.14 10.49
C ALA A 28 11.61 -2.20 9.41
N GLY A 29 11.72 -1.82 8.13
CA GLY A 29 12.05 -2.72 7.03
C GLY A 29 10.86 -3.47 6.46
N ALA A 30 9.64 -2.91 6.52
CA ALA A 30 8.48 -3.49 5.84
C ALA A 30 8.74 -3.60 4.33
N ASP A 31 8.32 -4.72 3.74
CA ASP A 31 8.39 -4.96 2.30
C ASP A 31 7.20 -4.38 1.55
N LEU A 32 6.04 -4.34 2.23
CA LEU A 32 4.80 -3.84 1.67
C LEU A 32 3.99 -3.02 2.69
N LEU A 33 3.32 -1.99 2.20
CA LEU A 33 2.39 -1.15 2.95
C LEU A 33 0.98 -1.33 2.40
N GLY A 34 -0.01 -1.54 3.27
CA GLY A 34 -1.40 -1.79 2.89
C GLY A 34 -2.36 -0.69 3.30
N PHE A 35 -3.14 -0.19 2.35
CA PHE A 35 -4.17 0.84 2.53
C PHE A 35 -5.55 0.27 2.19
N ILE A 36 -6.57 0.52 3.02
CA ILE A 36 -7.88 -0.11 2.87
C ILE A 36 -8.89 0.88 2.27
N PHE A 37 -9.41 0.54 1.09
CA PHE A 37 -10.40 1.34 0.32
C PHE A 37 -11.82 0.79 0.47
N TYR A 38 -12.17 0.34 1.67
CA TYR A 38 -13.52 -0.14 2.00
C TYR A 38 -14.09 0.66 3.16
N GLU A 39 -15.07 1.52 2.88
CA GLU A 39 -15.62 2.52 3.81
C GLU A 39 -16.14 1.94 5.13
N LYS A 40 -16.61 0.68 5.15
CA LYS A 40 -17.09 0.04 6.39
C LYS A 40 -15.95 -0.48 7.29
N SER A 41 -14.71 -0.43 6.83
CA SER A 41 -13.55 -0.79 7.64
C SER A 41 -13.24 0.35 8.63
N PRO A 42 -12.94 0.06 9.91
CA PRO A 42 -12.45 1.09 10.84
C PRO A 42 -11.06 1.63 10.45
N ARG A 43 -10.38 0.97 9.51
CA ARG A 43 -9.08 1.34 8.95
C ARG A 43 -9.20 1.88 7.52
N TYR A 44 -10.40 2.30 7.12
CA TYR A 44 -10.60 3.00 5.86
C TYR A 44 -9.76 4.27 5.80
N VAL A 45 -9.22 4.58 4.64
CA VAL A 45 -8.46 5.81 4.38
C VAL A 45 -8.84 6.38 3.01
N ASP A 46 -9.04 7.69 2.96
CA ASP A 46 -9.40 8.42 1.73
C ASP A 46 -8.26 8.32 0.70
N PRO A 47 -8.54 8.05 -0.59
CA PRO A 47 -7.53 8.00 -1.64
C PRO A 47 -6.60 9.22 -1.70
N ARG A 48 -7.09 10.42 -1.40
CA ARG A 48 -6.25 11.64 -1.37
C ARG A 48 -5.15 11.54 -0.31
N VAL A 49 -5.51 11.07 0.88
CA VAL A 49 -4.56 10.86 1.98
C VAL A 49 -3.56 9.78 1.60
N VAL A 50 -4.00 8.69 0.97
CA VAL A 50 -3.08 7.64 0.51
C VAL A 50 -2.12 8.15 -0.56
N ALA A 51 -2.58 8.96 -1.51
CA ALA A 51 -1.71 9.55 -2.53
C ALA A 51 -0.59 10.42 -1.90
N ASP A 52 -0.92 11.21 -0.88
CA ASP A 52 0.05 12.01 -0.13
C ASP A 52 1.07 11.13 0.62
N ILE A 53 0.59 10.08 1.29
CA ILE A 53 1.45 9.12 2.00
C ILE A 53 2.39 8.41 1.01
N VAL A 54 1.86 7.86 -0.07
CA VAL A 54 2.64 7.11 -1.07
C VAL A 54 3.67 8.02 -1.73
N SER A 55 3.30 9.26 -2.06
CA SER A 55 4.24 10.27 -2.56
C SER A 55 5.42 10.49 -1.61
N ALA A 56 5.15 10.58 -0.30
CA ALA A 56 6.20 10.72 0.72
C ALA A 56 7.07 9.46 0.84
N ILE A 57 6.48 8.27 0.88
CA ILE A 57 7.20 6.99 0.99
C ILE A 57 8.10 6.74 -0.22
N LYS A 58 7.67 7.09 -1.43
CA LYS A 58 8.48 6.90 -2.65
C LYS A 58 9.76 7.75 -2.70
N ARG A 59 9.94 8.70 -1.79
CA ARG A 59 11.19 9.48 -1.62
C ARG A 59 12.19 8.81 -0.65
N ALA A 60 11.81 7.73 0.02
CA ALA A 60 12.67 7.03 0.96
C ALA A 60 13.78 6.23 0.23
N ALA A 61 14.88 5.94 0.94
CA ALA A 61 16.00 5.19 0.38
C ALA A 61 15.65 3.72 0.05
N ALA A 62 14.77 3.12 0.85
CA ALA A 62 14.17 1.81 0.59
C ALA A 62 12.66 2.00 0.40
N VAL A 63 12.15 1.67 -0.78
CA VAL A 63 10.76 1.91 -1.15
C VAL A 63 9.98 0.59 -1.10
N PRO A 64 9.09 0.38 -0.11
CA PRO A 64 8.22 -0.79 -0.08
C PRO A 64 7.15 -0.70 -1.17
N LEU A 65 6.59 -1.86 -1.55
CA LEU A 65 5.43 -1.89 -2.46
C LEU A 65 4.17 -1.41 -1.72
N CYS A 66 3.43 -0.51 -2.35
CA CYS A 66 2.18 0.03 -1.82
C CYS A 66 0.98 -0.75 -2.38
N VAL A 67 0.12 -1.24 -1.50
CA VAL A 67 -0.96 -2.18 -1.81
C VAL A 67 -2.31 -1.58 -1.43
N GLY A 68 -3.23 -1.49 -2.40
CA GLY A 68 -4.63 -1.17 -2.13
C GLY A 68 -5.44 -2.42 -1.80
N VAL A 69 -6.20 -2.38 -0.71
CA VAL A 69 -7.10 -3.47 -0.29
C VAL A 69 -8.54 -3.10 -0.64
N PHE A 70 -9.19 -3.95 -1.43
CA PHE A 70 -10.52 -3.72 -1.97
C PHE A 70 -11.46 -4.87 -1.59
N VAL A 71 -12.71 -4.55 -1.27
CA VAL A 71 -13.75 -5.52 -0.94
C VAL A 71 -14.89 -5.32 -1.94
N ASN A 72 -15.09 -6.31 -2.82
CA ASN A 72 -16.15 -6.30 -3.86
C ASN A 72 -16.19 -5.03 -4.75
N ALA A 73 -15.05 -4.34 -4.91
CA ALA A 73 -14.94 -3.19 -5.81
C ALA A 73 -14.88 -3.63 -7.28
N GLY A 74 -15.45 -2.82 -8.18
CA GLY A 74 -15.35 -3.06 -9.61
C GLY A 74 -13.93 -2.84 -10.15
N PRO A 75 -13.55 -3.49 -11.26
CA PRO A 75 -12.19 -3.37 -11.83
C PRO A 75 -11.82 -1.93 -12.23
N GLU A 76 -12.77 -1.15 -12.72
CA GLU A 76 -12.56 0.28 -13.07
C GLU A 76 -12.14 1.08 -11.84
N GLN A 77 -12.93 1.00 -10.76
CA GLN A 77 -12.63 1.67 -9.48
C GLN A 77 -11.27 1.26 -8.91
N ILE A 78 -10.91 -0.02 -9.01
CA ILE A 78 -9.59 -0.53 -8.57
C ILE A 78 -8.49 0.15 -9.39
N LEU A 79 -8.58 0.12 -10.72
CA LEU A 79 -7.57 0.70 -11.61
C LEU A 79 -7.42 2.21 -11.42
N GLU A 80 -8.53 2.93 -11.27
CA GLU A 80 -8.52 4.36 -10.97
C GLU A 80 -7.82 4.65 -9.64
N THR A 81 -8.13 3.88 -8.60
CA THR A 81 -7.51 4.06 -7.28
C THR A 81 -6.01 3.75 -7.32
N LEU A 82 -5.60 2.69 -8.02
CA LEU A 82 -4.18 2.35 -8.19
C LEU A 82 -3.44 3.48 -8.89
N ALA A 83 -4.00 4.01 -9.98
CA ALA A 83 -3.40 5.09 -10.75
C ALA A 83 -3.33 6.39 -9.93
N TYR A 84 -4.43 6.76 -9.27
CA TYR A 84 -4.54 7.98 -8.47
C TYR A 84 -3.56 8.01 -7.29
N CYS A 85 -3.48 6.90 -6.55
CA CYS A 85 -2.63 6.78 -5.37
C CYS A 85 -1.19 6.32 -5.71
N ALA A 86 -0.88 6.08 -6.98
CA ALA A 86 0.37 5.48 -7.44
C ALA A 86 0.73 4.15 -6.73
N LEU A 87 -0.27 3.29 -6.50
CA LEU A 87 -0.09 1.99 -5.83
C LEU A 87 0.46 0.96 -6.81
N ASP A 88 1.20 -0.02 -6.28
CA ASP A 88 1.87 -1.04 -7.08
C ASP A 88 1.02 -2.31 -7.25
N LEU A 89 0.18 -2.63 -6.25
CA LEU A 89 -0.58 -3.87 -6.21
C LEU A 89 -2.02 -3.65 -5.71
N ALA A 90 -2.95 -4.45 -6.21
CA ALA A 90 -4.29 -4.60 -5.66
C ALA A 90 -4.42 -5.93 -4.90
N GLN A 91 -4.94 -5.87 -3.68
CA GLN A 91 -5.36 -7.03 -2.90
C GLN A 91 -6.89 -7.11 -2.95
N LEU A 92 -7.41 -8.14 -3.59
CA LEU A 92 -8.84 -8.44 -3.64
C LEU A 92 -9.23 -9.26 -2.40
N HIS A 93 -10.11 -8.70 -1.58
CA HIS A 93 -10.50 -9.28 -0.29
C HIS A 93 -12.04 -9.34 -0.19
N GLY A 94 -12.65 -10.07 -1.12
CA GLY A 94 -14.10 -10.28 -1.25
C GLY A 94 -14.41 -11.69 -1.74
#